data_AF-A0A8B8AJ58-F1
#
_entry.id   AF-A0A8B8AJ58-F1
#
_cell.length_a   1.000
_cell.length_b   1.000
_cell.length_c   1.000
_cell.angle_alpha   90.00
_cell.angle_beta   90.00
_cell.angle_gamma   90.00
#
_symmetry.space_group_name_H-M   'P 1'
#
loop_
_entity.id
_entity.type
_entity.pdbx_description
1 polymer ?
#
loop_
_entity_poly.entity_id
_entity_poly.type
_entity_poly.pdbx_seq_one_letter_code
_entity_poly.pdbx_strand_id
1 'polypeptide(L)'
;MFRLFFRLLCFEIILLLLFIQNSQNNATVPECERDYGCCYGYFWNSKTDNCTKCIAGRTGPNCSIICPYPTFGDECQGSCNCSKDTCDYSTGCKTMTTDV
;
A
#
# COMPACT_ATOMS: atom_id res chain seq x y z
N MET A 1 4.47 -51.83 -16.23
CA MET A 1 4.17 -50.62 -17.04
C MET A 1 3.49 -49.52 -16.21
N PHE A 2 2.41 -49.81 -15.47
CA PHE A 2 1.70 -48.85 -14.58
C PHE A 2 2.56 -48.17 -13.49
N ARG A 3 3.55 -48.87 -12.93
CA ARG A 3 4.46 -48.32 -11.91
C ARG A 3 5.42 -47.25 -12.43
N LEU A 4 5.75 -47.25 -13.72
CA LEU A 4 6.55 -46.19 -14.36
C LEU A 4 5.68 -44.96 -14.65
N PHE A 5 4.43 -45.17 -15.09
CA PHE A 5 3.46 -44.10 -15.33
C PHE A 5 3.16 -43.28 -14.07
N PHE A 6 2.96 -43.95 -12.93
CA PHE A 6 2.73 -43.25 -11.65
C PHE A 6 3.93 -42.43 -11.20
N ARG A 7 5.16 -42.89 -11.46
CA ARG A 7 6.39 -42.14 -11.14
C ARG A 7 6.55 -40.90 -12.03
N LEU A 8 6.23 -41.01 -13.32
CA LEU A 8 6.24 -39.89 -14.27
C LEU A 8 5.15 -38.85 -13.94
N LEU A 9 3.93 -39.30 -13.64
CA LEU A 9 2.83 -38.43 -13.18
C LEU A 9 3.16 -37.72 -11.85
N CYS A 10 3.78 -38.42 -10.90
CA CYS A 10 4.21 -37.79 -9.65
C CYS A 10 5.35 -36.79 -9.86
N PHE A 11 6.26 -37.02 -10.79
CA PHE A 11 7.37 -36.11 -11.06
C PHE A 11 6.89 -34.80 -11.69
N GLU A 12 5.96 -34.87 -12.65
CA GLU A 12 5.29 -33.69 -13.23
C GLU A 12 4.53 -32.89 -12.17
N ILE A 13 3.82 -33.56 -11.26
CA ILE A 13 3.12 -32.89 -10.14
C ILE A 13 4.12 -32.24 -9.17
N ILE A 14 5.23 -32.90 -8.84
CA ILE A 14 6.27 -32.34 -7.96
C ILE A 14 6.92 -31.11 -8.62
N LEU A 15 7.23 -31.17 -9.92
CA LEU A 15 7.75 -30.02 -10.67
C LEU A 15 6.76 -28.85 -10.64
N LEU A 16 5.47 -29.09 -10.86
CA LEU A 16 4.43 -28.06 -10.77
C LEU A 16 4.28 -27.46 -9.36
N LEU A 17 4.41 -28.27 -8.30
CA LEU A 17 4.36 -27.79 -6.91
C LEU A 17 5.60 -26.97 -6.52
N LEU A 18 6.78 -27.29 -7.08
CA LEU A 18 8.00 -26.50 -6.87
C LEU A 18 7.91 -25.09 -7.51
N PHE A 19 7.16 -24.92 -8.61
CA PHE A 19 6.91 -23.59 -9.19
C PHE A 19 6.01 -22.71 -8.30
N ILE A 20 5.07 -23.29 -7.55
CA ILE A 20 4.10 -22.54 -6.73
C ILE A 20 4.75 -22.01 -5.43
N GLN A 21 5.81 -22.65 -4.93
CA GLN A 21 6.49 -22.24 -3.70
C GLN A 21 7.44 -21.04 -3.86
N ASN A 22 7.64 -20.52 -5.08
CA ASN A 22 8.52 -19.38 -5.34
C ASN A 22 7.83 -18.01 -5.18
N SER A 23 6.61 -17.98 -4.67
CA SER A 23 5.89 -16.76 -4.29
C SER A 23 6.18 -16.43 -2.82
N GLN A 24 7.45 -16.13 -2.50
CA GLN A 24 7.77 -15.41 -1.27
C GLN A 24 7.25 -13.98 -1.44
N ASN A 25 5.98 -13.78 -1.12
CA ASN A 25 5.33 -12.48 -1.05
C ASN A 25 5.84 -11.74 0.20
N ASN A 26 7.13 -11.42 0.22
CA ASN A 26 7.57 -10.28 0.99
C ASN A 26 6.96 -9.07 0.31
N ALA A 27 6.16 -8.31 1.05
CA ALA A 27 5.69 -7.00 0.63
C ALA A 27 6.91 -6.10 0.41
N THR A 28 7.52 -6.21 -0.77
CA THR A 28 8.55 -5.29 -1.22
C THR A 28 7.85 -3.97 -1.44
N VAL A 29 8.31 -2.95 -0.72
CA VAL A 29 7.93 -1.55 -0.98
C VAL A 29 8.13 -1.34 -2.49
N PRO A 30 7.17 -0.74 -3.22
CA PRO A 30 7.33 -0.50 -4.65
C PRO A 30 8.61 0.31 -4.85
N GLU A 31 9.57 -0.25 -5.57
CA GLU A 31 10.85 0.40 -5.83
C GLU A 31 10.63 1.40 -6.96
N CYS A 32 10.64 2.70 -6.65
CA CYS A 32 10.53 3.74 -7.65
C CYS A 32 11.89 3.94 -8.34
N GLU A 33 11.91 3.99 -9.67
CA GLU A 33 13.11 4.05 -10.52
C GLU A 33 13.98 5.33 -10.40
N ARG A 34 13.74 6.19 -9.40
CA ARG A 34 14.52 7.44 -9.24
C ARG A 34 15.01 7.67 -7.82
N ASP A 35 16.33 7.44 -7.68
CA ASP A 35 17.29 8.29 -6.97
C ASP A 35 17.05 8.50 -5.46
N TYR A 36 17.71 7.67 -4.65
CA TYR A 36 18.02 7.84 -3.21
C TYR A 36 16.89 8.32 -2.28
N GLY A 37 15.64 7.92 -2.53
CA GLY A 37 14.51 8.32 -1.69
C GLY A 37 13.37 7.32 -1.66
N CYS A 38 12.45 7.52 -0.73
CA CYS A 38 11.19 6.79 -0.67
C CYS A 38 10.22 7.29 -1.74
N CYS A 39 9.31 6.43 -2.20
CA CYS A 39 8.29 6.84 -3.17
C CYS A 39 7.37 7.94 -2.64
N TYR A 40 6.70 8.63 -3.56
CA TYR A 40 5.66 9.58 -3.20
C TYR A 40 4.63 8.91 -2.27
N GLY A 41 4.24 9.62 -1.21
CA GLY A 41 3.39 9.07 -0.15
C GLY A 41 4.14 8.27 0.91
N TYR A 42 5.47 8.17 0.85
CA TYR A 42 6.31 7.50 1.85
C TYR A 42 7.44 8.41 2.36
N PHE A 43 7.94 8.14 3.56
CA PHE A 43 9.09 8.82 4.14
C PHE A 43 10.10 7.82 4.72
N TRP A 44 11.37 8.22 4.78
CA TRP A 44 12.42 7.40 5.37
C TRP A 44 12.28 7.41 6.90
N ASN A 45 12.07 6.23 7.48
CA ASN A 45 12.01 6.05 8.92
C ASN A 45 13.31 5.41 9.41
N SER A 46 14.19 6.23 9.98
CA SER A 46 15.50 5.79 10.48
C SER A 46 15.42 4.83 11.67
N LYS A 47 14.26 4.71 12.35
CA LYS A 47 14.08 3.75 13.45
C LYS A 47 13.80 2.34 12.94
N THR A 48 13.12 2.24 11.80
CA THR A 48 12.75 0.96 11.18
C THR A 48 13.61 0.62 9.97
N ASP A 49 14.54 1.50 9.60
CA ASP A 49 15.44 1.38 8.44
C ASP A 49 14.69 1.07 7.13
N ASN A 50 13.53 1.73 6.94
CA ASN A 50 12.64 1.47 5.81
C ASN A 50 11.76 2.69 5.48
N CYS A 51 11.25 2.72 4.25
CA CYS A 51 10.21 3.64 3.80
C CYS A 51 8.87 3.30 4.43
N THR A 52 8.34 4.22 5.22
CA THR A 52 7.03 4.10 5.87
C THR A 52 6.02 4.98 5.14
N LYS A 53 4.80 4.47 4.92
CA LYS A 53 3.71 5.23 4.29
C LYS A 53 3.33 6.43 5.17
N CYS A 54 3.04 7.56 4.55
CA CYS A 54 2.45 8.72 5.22
C CYS A 54 1.07 8.37 5.77
N ILE A 55 0.70 8.98 6.89
CA ILE A 55 -0.67 8.88 7.39
C ILE A 55 -1.62 9.54 6.38
N ALA A 56 -2.86 9.03 6.32
CA ALA A 56 -3.91 9.63 5.52
C ALA A 56 -4.00 11.13 5.77
N GLY A 57 -4.12 11.89 4.68
CA GLY A 57 -4.22 13.33 4.73
C GLY A 57 -2.89 14.08 4.82
N ARG A 58 -1.75 13.39 4.74
CA ARG A 58 -0.41 13.98 4.69
C ARG A 58 0.41 13.49 3.51
N THR A 59 1.22 14.38 2.96
CA THR A 59 2.08 14.13 1.80
C THR A 59 3.37 14.98 1.86
N GLY A 60 4.17 14.93 0.79
CA GLY A 60 5.41 15.69 0.64
C GLY A 60 6.59 15.13 1.44
N PRO A 61 7.72 15.86 1.46
CA PRO A 61 8.91 15.44 2.20
C PRO A 61 8.58 15.18 3.67
N ASN A 62 8.90 13.98 4.15
CA ASN A 62 8.63 13.54 5.52
C ASN A 62 7.17 13.71 5.97
N CYS A 63 6.21 13.62 5.04
CA CYS A 63 4.77 13.77 5.33
C CYS A 63 4.40 15.12 5.99
N SER A 64 5.18 16.18 5.72
CA SER A 64 5.02 17.48 6.35
C SER A 64 3.85 18.30 5.81
N ILE A 65 3.38 17.99 4.60
CA ILE A 65 2.31 18.73 3.91
C ILE A 65 0.97 18.11 4.26
N ILE A 66 0.03 18.91 4.74
CA ILE A 66 -1.37 18.49 4.94
C ILE A 66 -2.12 18.61 3.61
N CYS A 67 -3.04 17.69 3.32
CA CYS A 67 -3.87 17.77 2.12
C CYS A 67 -4.61 19.12 2.03
N PRO A 68 -4.45 19.88 0.94
CA PRO A 68 -5.15 21.13 0.76
C PRO A 68 -6.63 20.87 0.45
N TYR A 69 -7.54 21.66 1.03
CA TYR A 69 -8.96 21.63 0.62
C TYR A 69 -9.08 21.81 -0.91
N PRO A 70 -9.92 21.02 -1.62
CA PRO A 70 -10.91 20.08 -1.09
C PRO A 70 -10.41 18.63 -0.93
N THR A 71 -9.11 18.38 -0.99
CA THR A 71 -8.57 17.00 -0.99
C THR A 71 -8.40 16.39 0.39
N PHE A 72 -8.53 15.06 0.48
CA PHE A 72 -8.31 14.30 1.72
C PHE A 72 -7.83 12.87 1.47
N GLY A 73 -7.50 12.15 2.55
CA GLY A 73 -7.21 10.72 2.51
C GLY A 73 -5.80 10.39 2.03
N ASP A 74 -5.59 9.13 1.64
CA ASP A 74 -4.30 8.66 1.15
C ASP A 74 -3.86 9.46 -0.08
N GLU A 75 -2.64 10.00 -0.03
CA GLU A 75 -2.05 10.82 -1.09
C GLU A 75 -2.91 12.00 -1.57
N CYS A 76 -3.89 12.41 -0.76
CA CYS A 76 -4.86 13.46 -1.11
C CYS A 76 -5.72 13.13 -2.34
N GLN A 77 -6.02 11.85 -2.60
CA GLN A 77 -6.83 11.45 -3.76
C GLN A 77 -8.36 11.56 -3.52
N GLY A 78 -8.79 11.67 -2.27
CA GLY A 78 -10.19 11.94 -1.92
C GLY A 78 -10.56 13.40 -2.18
N SER A 79 -11.84 13.68 -2.40
CA SER A 79 -12.36 15.04 -2.55
C SER A 79 -13.61 15.27 -1.70
N CYS A 80 -13.58 16.31 -0.87
CA CYS A 80 -14.68 16.73 -0.02
C CYS A 80 -15.76 17.46 -0.83
N ASN A 81 -17.01 17.07 -0.62
CA ASN A 81 -18.19 17.77 -1.13
C ASN A 81 -18.95 18.50 0.01
N CYS A 82 -18.20 19.04 0.97
CA CYS A 82 -18.70 19.76 2.13
C CYS A 82 -17.90 21.05 2.33
N SER A 83 -18.30 21.87 3.31
CA SER A 83 -17.58 23.09 3.64
C SER A 83 -16.16 22.77 4.14
N LYS A 84 -15.23 23.70 3.94
CA LYS A 84 -13.84 23.57 4.40
C LYS A 84 -13.74 23.22 5.89
N ASP A 85 -14.64 23.78 6.71
CA ASP A 85 -14.63 23.58 8.17
C ASP A 85 -15.08 22.17 8.60
N THR A 86 -15.78 21.44 7.71
CA THR A 86 -16.27 20.08 7.98
C THR A 86 -15.51 19.00 7.21
N CYS A 87 -14.58 19.41 6.35
CA CYS A 87 -13.66 18.53 5.62
C CYS A 87 -12.40 18.27 6.45
N ASP A 88 -12.30 17.08 7.01
CA ASP A 88 -11.08 16.58 7.63
C ASP A 88 -10.09 16.13 6.55
N TYR A 89 -8.83 16.54 6.67
CA TYR A 89 -7.80 16.21 5.68
C TYR A 89 -7.50 14.70 5.62
N SER A 90 -7.79 13.94 6.67
CA SER A 90 -7.58 12.49 6.73
C SER A 90 -8.84 11.73 6.31
N THR A 91 -10.00 12.07 6.87
CA THR A 91 -11.23 11.26 6.71
C THR A 91 -12.27 11.86 5.77
N GLY A 92 -12.08 13.10 5.32
CA GLY A 92 -13.02 13.79 4.45
C GLY A 92 -14.17 14.44 5.21
N CYS A 93 -15.37 14.42 4.65
CA CYS A 93 -16.51 15.09 5.26
C CYS A 93 -16.97 14.38 6.53
N LYS A 94 -16.98 15.10 7.66
CA LYS A 94 -17.59 14.60 8.90
C LYS A 94 -19.10 14.48 8.68
N THR A 95 -19.64 13.26 8.71
CA THR A 95 -21.08 13.09 8.85
C THR A 95 -21.46 13.62 10.21
N MET A 96 -22.29 14.66 10.25
CA MET A 96 -22.96 15.01 11.50
C MET A 96 -23.92 13.87 11.83
N THR A 97 -23.44 12.86 12.56
CA THR A 97 -24.32 11.96 13.29
C THR A 97 -24.90 12.81 14.41
N THR A 98 -26.06 13.42 14.15
CA THR A 98 -26.96 13.78 15.23
C THR A 98 -27.36 12.46 15.87
N ASP A 99 -26.59 12.03 16.87
CA ASP A 99 -27.03 11.04 17.84
C ASP A 99 -28.19 11.71 18.60
N VAL A 100 -29.41 11.45 18.11
CA VAL A 100 -30.69 11.79 18.75
C VAL A 100 -31.17 10.56 19.51
#